data_AF-A0A2D0ISH1-F1
#
_entry.id   AF-A0A2D0ISH1-F1
#
_cell.length_a   1.000
_cell.length_b   1.000
_cell.length_c   1.000
_cell.angle_alpha   90.00
_cell.angle_beta   90.00
_cell.angle_gamma   90.00
#
_symmetry.space_group_name_H-M   'P 1'
#
loop_
_entity.id
_entity.type
_entity.pdbx_description
1 polymer ?
#
loop_
_entity_poly.entity_id
_entity_poly.type
_entity_poly.pdbx_seq_one_letter_code
_entity_poly.pdbx_strand_id
1 'polypeptide(L)'
;MQKSDLIMLDSPALSAVFPGKKPLERLFLGFLIANTAAHLCGEYRYEYWDRRDATGQLTYMVPTSAATYSVYLPDSALTVTLSADAFGLAVTSIVLARIAALNEPNADACRFRELREYVNQHPENALIGSVMTLGPHEDFISPSLIENQNNHSH
;
A
#
# COMPACT_ATOMS: atom_id res chain seq x y z
N MET A 1 27.70 4.87 -15.56
CA MET A 1 27.55 4.73 -14.10
C MET A 1 26.07 4.83 -13.80
N GLN A 2 25.42 3.68 -13.63
CA GLN A 2 23.96 3.56 -13.60
C GLN A 2 23.49 3.96 -12.20
N LYS A 3 22.96 5.17 -12.09
CA LYS A 3 22.41 5.70 -10.85
C LYS A 3 21.00 5.10 -10.72
N SER A 4 20.79 4.31 -9.67
CA SER A 4 19.47 4.05 -9.08
C SER A 4 18.65 2.85 -9.58
N ASP A 5 19.19 1.63 -9.57
CA ASP A 5 18.35 0.41 -9.65
C ASP A 5 17.90 -0.12 -8.27
N LEU A 6 18.33 0.51 -7.17
CA LEU A 6 17.85 0.20 -5.83
C LEU A 6 17.71 1.48 -5.01
N ILE A 7 16.78 1.43 -4.06
CA ILE A 7 16.57 2.35 -2.92
C ILE A 7 15.33 3.26 -3.08
N MET A 8 14.15 2.63 -3.13
CA MET A 8 12.96 3.10 -2.38
C MET A 8 13.00 2.59 -0.92
N LEU A 9 14.19 2.27 -0.41
CA LEU A 9 14.38 1.43 0.77
C LEU A 9 14.57 2.25 2.05
N ASP A 10 14.91 3.53 1.93
CA ASP A 10 14.94 4.49 3.03
C ASP A 10 14.85 5.92 2.47
N SER A 11 13.67 6.30 1.94
CA SER A 11 13.47 7.63 1.34
C SER A 11 12.81 8.61 2.33
N PRO A 12 13.09 9.92 2.20
CA PRO A 12 12.35 10.96 2.93
C PRO A 12 10.84 10.89 2.72
N ALA A 13 10.40 10.42 1.54
CA ALA A 13 8.99 10.21 1.22
C ALA A 13 8.34 9.16 2.14
N LEU A 14 9.01 8.01 2.34
CA LEU A 14 8.51 6.97 3.26
C LEU A 14 8.43 7.47 4.70
N SER A 15 9.37 8.28 5.16
CA SER A 15 9.31 8.88 6.50
C SER A 15 8.12 9.83 6.68
N ALA A 16 7.75 10.56 5.63
CA ALA A 16 6.62 11.48 5.67
C ALA A 16 5.29 10.72 5.73
N VAL A 17 5.16 9.65 4.95
CA VAL A 17 3.94 8.82 4.92
C VAL A 17 3.80 7.96 6.18
N PHE A 18 4.92 7.39 6.65
CA PHE A 18 4.97 6.52 7.82
C PHE A 18 5.90 7.09 8.91
N PRO A 19 5.48 8.17 9.60
CA PRO A 19 6.31 8.82 10.61
C PRO A 19 6.46 7.94 11.85
N GLY A 20 7.58 8.12 12.53
CA GLY A 20 7.91 7.36 13.75
C GLY A 20 8.41 5.94 13.50
N LYS A 21 8.45 5.47 12.25
CA LYS A 21 8.99 4.15 11.89
C LYS A 21 10.52 4.15 11.88
N LYS A 22 11.11 3.11 12.48
CA LYS A 22 12.56 2.88 12.49
C LYS A 22 13.07 2.59 11.07
N PRO A 23 14.38 2.76 10.79
CA PRO A 23 14.93 2.51 9.45
C PRO A 23 14.60 1.13 8.87
N LEU A 24 14.69 0.07 9.67
CA LEU A 24 14.34 -1.28 9.22
C LEU A 24 12.84 -1.44 8.91
N GLU A 25 11.96 -0.82 9.71
CA GLU A 25 10.52 -0.83 9.44
C GLU A 25 10.22 -0.09 8.14
N ARG A 26 10.88 1.05 7.90
CA ARG A 26 10.76 1.82 6.64
C ARG A 26 11.24 1.02 5.43
N LEU A 27 12.29 0.21 5.59
CA LEU A 27 12.75 -0.73 4.56
C LEU A 27 11.66 -1.73 4.18
N PHE A 28 11.03 -2.36 5.17
CA PHE A 28 9.92 -3.29 4.95
C PHE A 28 8.71 -2.59 4.32
N LEU A 29 8.40 -1.37 4.74
CA LEU A 29 7.31 -0.57 4.16
C LEU A 29 7.57 -0.23 2.69
N GLY A 30 8.81 0.12 2.34
CA GLY A 30 9.21 0.29 0.95
C GLY A 30 8.95 -0.99 0.13
N PHE A 31 9.39 -2.13 0.65
CA PHE A 31 9.12 -3.42 -0.01
C PHE A 31 7.61 -3.69 -0.15
N LEU A 32 6.80 -3.44 0.89
CA LEU A 32 5.35 -3.65 0.86
C LEU A 32 4.65 -2.77 -0.18
N ILE A 33 5.05 -1.50 -0.31
CA ILE A 33 4.52 -0.60 -1.35
C ILE A 33 4.85 -1.15 -2.74
N ALA A 34 6.13 -1.47 -2.99
CA ALA A 34 6.56 -1.96 -4.29
C ALA A 34 5.92 -3.30 -4.67
N ASN A 35 5.82 -4.24 -3.71
CA ASN A 35 5.20 -5.54 -3.92
C ASN A 35 3.69 -5.42 -4.13
N THR A 36 3.02 -4.53 -3.40
CA THR A 36 1.58 -4.28 -3.57
C THR A 36 1.31 -3.68 -4.95
N ALA A 37 2.13 -2.71 -5.38
CA ALA A 37 2.04 -2.14 -6.72
C ALA A 37 2.23 -3.19 -7.83
N ALA A 38 3.22 -4.07 -7.68
CA ALA A 38 3.48 -5.16 -8.62
C ALA A 38 2.34 -6.19 -8.67
N HIS A 39 1.67 -6.43 -7.54
CA HIS A 39 0.52 -7.34 -7.51
C HIS A 39 -0.71 -6.74 -8.21
N LEU A 40 -0.92 -5.43 -8.08
CA LEU A 40 -2.05 -4.75 -8.71
C LEU A 40 -1.85 -4.55 -10.22
N CYS A 41 -0.61 -4.25 -10.64
CA CYS A 41 -0.27 -3.95 -12.03
C CYS A 41 0.71 -5.01 -12.56
N GLY A 42 0.23 -5.93 -13.39
CA GLY A 42 1.05 -7.06 -13.90
C GLY A 42 2.26 -6.65 -14.75
N GLU A 43 2.19 -5.49 -15.41
CA GLU A 43 3.28 -4.91 -16.21
C GLU A 43 4.15 -3.94 -15.40
N TYR A 44 3.99 -3.90 -14.08
CA TYR A 44 4.69 -2.96 -13.22
C TYR A 44 6.20 -3.21 -13.20
N ARG A 45 6.95 -2.12 -13.33
CA ARG A 45 8.40 -2.11 -13.16
C ARG A 45 8.72 -1.41 -11.85
N TYR A 46 9.66 -1.97 -11.09
CA TYR A 46 10.16 -1.30 -9.89
C TYR A 46 10.61 0.11 -10.23
N GLU A 47 10.12 1.08 -9.46
CA GLU A 47 10.28 2.49 -9.76
C GLU A 47 10.39 3.33 -8.49
N TYR A 48 10.67 4.62 -8.69
CA TYR A 48 10.67 5.60 -7.62
C TYR A 48 9.26 6.04 -7.26
N TRP A 49 9.01 6.15 -5.96
CA TRP A 49 7.78 6.70 -5.41
C TRP A 49 8.11 7.95 -4.62
N ASP A 50 7.32 9.00 -4.86
CA ASP A 50 7.41 10.24 -4.12
C ASP A 50 6.23 10.38 -3.16
N ARG A 51 6.37 11.29 -2.20
CA ARG A 51 5.28 11.66 -1.31
C ARG A 51 4.37 12.66 -1.99
N ARG A 52 3.07 12.55 -1.71
CA ARG A 52 2.08 13.55 -2.07
C ARG A 52 1.31 13.98 -0.83
N ASP A 53 1.24 15.28 -0.64
CA ASP A 53 0.51 15.89 0.48
C ASP A 53 -0.94 16.14 0.06
N ALA A 54 -1.87 15.62 0.86
CA ALA A 54 -3.28 15.95 0.85
C ALA A 54 -3.59 17.00 1.92
N THR A 55 -4.82 17.51 1.92
CA THR A 55 -5.30 18.44 2.94
C THR A 55 -5.25 17.82 4.34
N GLY A 56 -4.81 18.59 5.35
CA GLY A 56 -4.91 18.18 6.75
C GLY A 56 -3.81 17.24 7.26
N GLN A 57 -2.57 17.39 6.79
CA GLN A 57 -1.37 16.60 7.17
C GLN A 57 -1.34 15.14 6.67
N LEU A 58 -2.32 14.74 5.87
CA LEU A 58 -2.32 13.43 5.24
C LEU A 58 -1.29 13.41 4.10
N THR A 59 -0.40 12.43 4.11
CA THR A 59 0.59 12.22 3.05
C THR A 59 0.52 10.77 2.59
N TYR A 60 0.63 10.52 1.28
CA TYR A 60 0.63 9.18 0.69
C TYR A 60 1.74 9.03 -0.36
N MET A 61 2.01 7.80 -0.78
CA MET A 61 3.04 7.51 -1.79
C MET A 61 2.40 7.48 -3.19
N VAL A 62 3.09 8.05 -4.18
CA VAL A 62 2.66 8.08 -5.60
C VAL A 62 3.82 7.63 -6.49
N PRO A 63 3.61 6.70 -7.44
CA PRO A 63 4.65 6.31 -8.39
C PRO A 63 4.91 7.43 -9.41
N THR A 64 6.08 7.46 -10.02
CA THR A 64 6.56 8.62 -10.79
C THR A 64 6.84 8.33 -12.26
N SER A 65 6.85 7.06 -12.66
CA SER A 65 7.32 6.65 -14.00
C SER A 65 6.26 6.76 -15.09
N ALA A 66 4.98 6.68 -14.74
CA ALA A 66 3.88 6.77 -15.68
C ALA A 66 2.74 7.64 -15.15
N ALA A 67 1.94 8.20 -16.06
CA ALA A 67 0.75 8.99 -15.71
C ALA A 67 -0.44 8.11 -15.29
N THR A 68 -0.47 6.86 -15.76
CA THR A 68 -1.56 5.92 -15.55
C THR A 68 -1.03 4.49 -15.39
N TYR A 69 -1.76 3.67 -14.62
CA TYR A 69 -1.43 2.29 -14.31
C TYR A 69 -2.65 1.41 -14.58
N SER A 70 -2.44 0.27 -15.26
CA SER A 70 -3.48 -0.72 -15.52
C SER A 70 -3.53 -1.73 -14.38
N VAL A 71 -4.70 -1.84 -13.74
CA VAL A 71 -4.94 -2.73 -12.61
C VAL A 71 -5.93 -3.81 -13.01
N TYR A 72 -5.56 -5.07 -12.79
CA TYR A 72 -6.43 -6.20 -13.05
C TYR A 72 -7.31 -6.49 -11.83
N LEU A 73 -8.64 -6.50 -12.03
CA LEU A 73 -9.65 -6.82 -11.03
C LEU A 73 -10.09 -8.28 -11.21
N PRO A 74 -9.53 -9.27 -10.47
CA PRO A 74 -9.84 -10.68 -10.65
C PRO A 74 -11.33 -11.02 -10.52
N ASP A 75 -12.02 -10.42 -9.54
CA ASP A 75 -13.46 -10.70 -9.26
C ASP A 75 -14.38 -10.36 -10.44
N SER A 76 -13.95 -9.44 -11.31
CA SER A 76 -14.72 -9.01 -12.48
C SER A 76 -14.05 -9.39 -13.81
N ALA A 77 -12.84 -9.97 -13.77
CA ALA A 77 -11.97 -10.19 -14.92
C ALA A 77 -11.76 -8.94 -15.80
N LEU A 78 -11.82 -7.75 -15.20
CA LEU A 78 -11.66 -6.46 -15.90
C LEU A 78 -10.31 -5.84 -15.61
N THR A 79 -9.73 -5.20 -16.62
CA THR A 79 -8.59 -4.30 -16.42
C THR A 79 -9.10 -2.87 -16.35
N VAL A 80 -8.87 -2.19 -15.23
CA VAL A 80 -9.18 -0.78 -15.06
C VAL A 80 -7.91 0.05 -15.19
N THR A 81 -8.05 1.30 -15.64
CA THR A 81 -6.92 2.24 -15.69
C THR A 81 -7.11 3.27 -14.58
N LEU A 82 -6.10 3.40 -13.72
CA LEU A 82 -6.03 4.43 -12.68
C LEU A 82 -4.99 5.47 -13.07
N SER A 83 -5.22 6.74 -12.71
CA SER A 83 -4.13 7.71 -12.68
C SER A 83 -3.03 7.28 -11.70
N ALA A 84 -1.81 7.80 -11.87
CA ALA A 84 -0.72 7.60 -10.91
C ALA A 84 -1.13 7.98 -9.48
N ASP A 85 -1.93 9.05 -9.36
CA ASP A 85 -2.44 9.52 -8.08
C ASP A 85 -3.38 8.51 -7.42
N ALA A 86 -4.40 8.06 -8.17
CA ALA A 86 -5.37 7.09 -7.69
C ALA A 86 -4.72 5.72 -7.40
N PHE A 87 -3.77 5.30 -8.24
CA PHE A 87 -2.99 4.08 -8.01
C PHE A 87 -2.15 4.20 -6.73
N GLY A 88 -1.49 5.35 -6.53
CA GLY A 88 -0.72 5.63 -5.32
C GLY A 88 -1.57 5.61 -4.05
N LEU A 89 -2.76 6.22 -4.10
CA LEU A 89 -3.76 6.16 -3.03
C LEU A 89 -4.19 4.73 -2.73
N ALA A 90 -4.50 3.93 -3.75
CA ALA A 90 -4.92 2.55 -3.57
C ALA A 90 -3.83 1.71 -2.90
N VAL A 91 -2.59 1.77 -3.43
CA VAL A 91 -1.44 1.03 -2.89
C VAL A 91 -1.14 1.46 -1.45
N THR A 92 -1.07 2.76 -1.18
CA THR A 92 -0.80 3.28 0.18
C THR A 92 -1.90 2.86 1.15
N SER A 93 -3.17 2.92 0.74
CA SER A 93 -4.31 2.52 1.58
C SER A 93 -4.27 1.03 1.91
N ILE A 94 -3.97 0.17 0.94
CA ILE A 94 -3.85 -1.28 1.15
C ILE A 94 -2.71 -1.58 2.14
N VAL A 95 -1.56 -0.92 2.00
CA VAL A 95 -0.43 -1.11 2.92
C VAL A 95 -0.77 -0.63 4.34
N LEU A 96 -1.39 0.55 4.49
CA LEU A 96 -1.86 1.05 5.79
C LEU A 96 -2.90 0.12 6.43
N ALA A 97 -3.85 -0.41 5.66
CA ALA A 97 -4.81 -1.39 6.15
C ALA A 97 -4.14 -2.65 6.69
N ARG A 98 -3.14 -3.18 5.97
CA ARG A 98 -2.35 -4.35 6.41
C ARG A 98 -1.63 -4.08 7.73
N ILE A 99 -1.00 -2.91 7.88
CA ILE A 99 -0.28 -2.54 9.10
C ILE A 99 -1.24 -2.32 10.27
N ALA A 100 -2.38 -1.67 10.01
CA ALA A 100 -3.42 -1.42 11.01
C ALA A 100 -4.09 -2.70 11.51
N ALA A 101 -4.16 -3.75 10.68
CA ALA A 101 -4.65 -5.06 11.10
C ALA A 101 -3.67 -5.82 12.02
N LEU A 102 -2.36 -5.56 11.88
CA LEU A 102 -1.30 -6.24 12.64
C LEU A 102 -0.98 -5.58 13.98
N ASN A 103 -1.24 -4.27 14.11
CA ASN A 103 -0.95 -3.51 15.31
C ASN A 103 -2.24 -3.03 15.97
N GLU A 104 -2.43 -3.37 17.25
CA GLU A 104 -3.44 -2.80 18.15
C GLU A 104 -3.55 -1.27 18.02
N PRO A 105 -4.72 -0.65 18.34
CA PRO A 105 -5.14 0.65 17.79
C PRO A 105 -4.05 1.72 17.87
N ASN A 106 -3.39 1.93 16.73
CA ASN A 106 -2.23 2.79 16.60
C ASN A 106 -2.49 3.94 15.61
N ALA A 107 -1.53 4.87 15.55
CA ALA A 107 -1.58 6.01 14.65
C ALA A 107 -1.75 5.64 13.16
N ASP A 108 -1.37 4.42 12.74
CA ASP A 108 -1.53 3.95 11.36
C ASP A 108 -2.99 3.62 11.03
N ALA A 109 -3.76 3.10 12.00
CA ALA A 109 -5.20 2.88 11.84
C ALA A 109 -5.98 4.21 11.69
N CYS A 110 -5.56 5.26 12.42
CA CYS A 110 -6.08 6.61 12.23
C CYS A 110 -5.75 7.14 10.82
N ARG A 111 -4.49 7.02 10.39
CA ARG A 111 -4.06 7.41 9.04
C ARG A 111 -4.82 6.68 7.94
N PHE A 112 -5.05 5.38 8.09
CA PHE A 112 -5.84 4.61 7.14
C PHE A 112 -7.27 5.17 7.03
N ARG A 113 -7.90 5.52 8.16
CA ARG A 113 -9.24 6.10 8.18
C ARG A 113 -9.29 7.47 7.51
N GLU A 114 -8.32 8.33 7.80
CA GLU A 114 -8.18 9.65 7.15
C GLU A 114 -7.95 9.53 5.65
N LEU A 115 -7.10 8.59 5.22
CA LEU A 115 -6.84 8.33 3.81
C LEU A 115 -8.08 7.80 3.09
N ARG A 116 -8.86 6.93 3.74
CA ARG A 116 -10.13 6.44 3.20
C ARG A 116 -11.16 7.56 3.02
N GLU A 117 -11.23 8.50 3.98
CA GLU A 117 -12.11 9.65 3.86
C GLU A 117 -11.67 10.58 2.72
N TYR A 118 -10.37 10.80 2.56
CA TYR A 118 -9.83 11.54 1.42
C TYR A 118 -10.13 10.85 0.08
N VAL A 119 -9.99 9.52 0.01
CA VAL A 119 -10.32 8.72 -1.17
C VAL A 119 -11.80 8.87 -1.55
N ASN A 120 -12.72 8.96 -0.59
CA ASN A 120 -14.15 9.16 -0.89
C ASN A 120 -14.42 10.46 -1.68
N GLN A 121 -13.55 11.46 -1.54
CA GLN A 121 -13.66 12.75 -2.23
C GLN A 121 -12.90 12.77 -3.58
N HIS A 122 -12.13 11.73 -3.89
CA HIS A 122 -11.31 11.65 -5.09
C HIS A 122 -12.19 11.41 -6.34
N PRO A 123 -11.90 12.02 -7.51
CA PRO A 123 -12.68 11.80 -8.74
C PRO A 123 -12.75 10.33 -9.19
N GLU A 124 -11.70 9.54 -8.88
CA GLU A 124 -11.61 8.10 -9.18
C GLU A 124 -12.01 7.20 -7.99
N ASN A 125 -12.78 7.72 -7.01
CA ASN A 125 -13.11 7.00 -5.76
C ASN A 125 -13.67 5.58 -5.96
N ALA A 126 -14.54 5.39 -6.95
CA ALA A 126 -15.19 4.12 -7.21
C ALA A 126 -14.18 3.07 -7.68
N LEU A 127 -13.25 3.47 -8.57
CA LEU A 127 -12.19 2.60 -9.07
C LEU A 127 -11.19 2.27 -7.95
N ILE A 128 -10.80 3.26 -7.14
CA ILE A 128 -9.93 3.03 -5.98
C ILE A 128 -10.61 2.05 -5.01
N GLY A 129 -11.90 2.24 -4.74
CA GLY A 129 -12.69 1.34 -3.90
C GLY A 129 -12.70 -0.10 -4.40
N SER A 130 -12.93 -0.31 -5.70
CA SER A 130 -12.88 -1.65 -6.32
C SER A 130 -11.50 -2.29 -6.26
N VAL A 131 -10.42 -1.50 -6.33
CA VAL A 131 -9.06 -2.03 -6.16
C VAL A 131 -8.79 -2.37 -4.69
N MET A 132 -9.27 -1.57 -3.75
CA MET A 132 -9.08 -1.82 -2.32
C MET A 132 -9.82 -3.07 -1.81
N THR A 133 -10.89 -3.50 -2.48
CA THR A 133 -11.56 -4.77 -2.17
C THR A 133 -10.75 -5.99 -2.60
N LEU A 134 -9.76 -5.83 -3.48
CA LEU A 134 -8.78 -6.86 -3.84
C LEU A 134 -7.74 -7.07 -2.73
N GLY A 135 -8.11 -6.89 -1.46
CA GLY A 135 -7.23 -7.08 -0.31
C GLY A 135 -6.41 -8.38 -0.45
N PRO A 136 -5.20 -8.45 0.12
CA PRO A 136 -4.31 -9.59 -0.08
C PRO A 136 -5.10 -10.87 0.09
N HIS A 137 -5.15 -11.69 -0.96
CA HIS A 137 -5.55 -13.08 -0.82
C HIS A 137 -4.76 -13.61 0.38
N GLU A 138 -5.45 -14.15 1.37
CA GLU A 138 -4.88 -14.61 2.65
C GLU A 138 -3.87 -15.76 2.48
N ASP A 139 -3.49 -16.09 1.26
CA ASP A 139 -2.50 -17.10 0.89
C ASP A 139 -1.08 -16.77 1.41
N PHE A 140 -0.83 -15.55 1.90
CA PHE A 140 0.46 -15.17 2.50
C PHE A 140 0.57 -15.49 4.01
N ILE A 141 -0.54 -15.77 4.69
CA ILE A 141 -0.53 -16.26 6.07
C ILE A 141 -1.10 -17.66 6.03
N SER A 142 -0.25 -18.67 5.87
CA SER A 142 -0.67 -20.06 6.05
C SER A 142 -1.42 -20.19 7.38
N PRO A 143 -2.64 -20.77 7.41
CA PRO A 143 -3.37 -21.04 8.65
C PRO A 143 -2.54 -21.82 9.69
N SER A 144 -1.53 -22.54 9.23
CA SER A 144 -0.55 -23.27 10.04
C SER A 144 0.35 -22.39 10.92
N LEU A 145 0.35 -21.06 10.75
CA LEU A 145 1.04 -20.13 11.66
C LEU A 145 0.12 -19.59 12.78
N ILE A 146 -1.19 -19.84 12.69
CA ILE A 146 -2.19 -19.41 13.68
C ILE A 146 -2.57 -20.59 14.62
N GLU A 147 -2.50 -21.84 14.14
CA GLU A 147 -2.62 -23.03 14.99
C GLU A 147 -1.26 -23.52 15.52
N ASN A 148 -0.68 -22.82 16.50
CA ASN A 148 0.28 -23.48 17.39
C ASN A 148 0.41 -22.86 18.79
N GLN A 149 -0.70 -22.45 19.38
CA GLN A 149 -0.81 -22.32 20.84
C GLN A 149 -2.21 -22.74 21.27
N ASN A 150 -2.41 -24.02 21.51
CA ASN A 150 -3.29 -24.56 22.56
C ASN A 150 -3.27 -26.08 22.51
N ASN A 151 -2.23 -26.67 23.09
CA ASN A 151 -2.31 -28.03 23.64
C ASN A 151 -1.40 -28.09 24.88
N HIS A 152 -1.84 -27.42 25.94
CA HIS A 152 -1.55 -27.90 27.29
C HIS A 152 -2.84 -28.47 27.87
N SER A 153 -2.97 -29.78 27.73
CA SER A 153 -3.99 -30.58 28.40
C SER A 153 -3.28 -31.66 29.20
N HIS A 154 -3.39 -31.52 30.53
CA HIS A 154 -3.10 -32.46 31.62
C HIS A 154 -1.65 -32.63 32.09
#